data_AF-A0A524QHG3-F1
#
_entry.id   AF-A0A524QHG3-F1
#
_cell.length_a   1.000
_cell.length_b   1.000
_cell.length_c   1.000
_cell.angle_alpha   90.00
_cell.angle_beta   90.00
_cell.angle_gamma   90.00
#
_symmetry.space_group_name_H-M   'P 1'
#
loop_
_entity.id
_entity.type
_entity.pdbx_description
1 polymer ?
#
loop_
_entity_poly.entity_id
_entity_poly.type
_entity_poly.pdbx_seq_one_letter_code
_entity_poly.pdbx_strand_id
1 'polypeptide(L)'
;MFKKPLYRNALILRLIFSTGVLILSGFCNNVWGQTTVATWNFPNDPDNAICDGGIAANAAKTITTVGGTSAIDFAQSGATTNCANATSWDSGSGTKYWYINIVTTGYYNITVSSAQRGRDQGGTRSPRDFRLEYNIGGGWIVVPGGSITVANDFTTGVLSNIALPSACDNRAALQLRWIMTSNTSVGGGTVSASGYNRIDDIVVNGYLPGTYCTSYGNTTYQTSITYVNFNTISNVSAKPSGYSDYTSQVTTVYKGSSYNLNISLNTDGNYRVYAMAWIDWDGNGSFNDAGESYDLGSAVNTANGPPSLSPLSITVPAGAVTGNTRMRVSAKYNSYSTSCETGFDGEVEDYTLNILSPALIFYSQNTDPTQLSSWNSIRAGGGSSPANFTANNQTFVIQASHSMTASSAWSVSGTSTKVQIESAASLTANAAITLSASTTFQIDNGGVYYQNHNINNNIFSGTNTFAAGSTVN
;
A
#
# COMPACT_ATOMS: atom_id res chain seq x y z
N MET A 1 -80.88 8.64 -28.32
CA MET A 1 -79.98 9.81 -28.21
C MET A 1 -79.99 10.23 -26.74
N PHE A 2 -78.81 10.47 -26.15
CA PHE A 2 -78.52 10.81 -24.73
C PHE A 2 -78.75 9.69 -23.69
N LYS A 3 -77.92 9.44 -22.67
CA LYS A 3 -76.55 9.78 -22.23
C LYS A 3 -76.34 8.95 -20.94
N LYS A 4 -75.19 8.31 -20.69
CA LYS A 4 -74.76 7.97 -19.31
C LYS A 4 -73.22 8.05 -19.19
N PRO A 5 -72.67 8.50 -18.03
CA PRO A 5 -71.31 9.02 -17.94
C PRO A 5 -70.30 8.06 -17.30
N LEU A 6 -69.02 8.44 -17.48
CA LEU A 6 -67.77 7.79 -17.06
C LEU A 6 -67.57 7.68 -15.54
N TYR A 7 -66.93 6.59 -15.12
CA TYR A 7 -66.08 6.52 -13.92
C TYR A 7 -64.67 6.02 -14.33
N ARG A 8 -63.64 6.76 -13.89
CA ARG A 8 -62.21 6.41 -14.00
C ARG A 8 -61.81 5.54 -12.81
N ASN A 9 -61.12 4.42 -13.05
CA ASN A 9 -60.39 3.65 -12.03
C ASN A 9 -58.90 3.61 -12.38
N ALA A 10 -58.07 3.97 -11.40
CA ALA A 10 -56.61 3.95 -11.46
C ALA A 10 -56.07 2.53 -11.28
N LEU A 11 -55.08 2.16 -12.11
CA LEU A 11 -54.43 0.85 -12.10
C LEU A 11 -53.22 0.88 -11.15
N ILE A 12 -53.23 0.02 -10.11
CA ILE A 12 -52.10 -0.22 -9.21
C ILE A 12 -51.24 -1.33 -9.80
N LEU A 13 -49.98 -1.04 -10.13
CA LEU A 13 -48.99 -2.02 -10.60
C LEU A 13 -48.23 -2.59 -9.40
N ARG A 14 -48.40 -3.89 -9.12
CA ARG A 14 -47.62 -4.65 -8.12
C ARG A 14 -46.25 -5.01 -8.72
N LEU A 15 -45.17 -4.49 -8.15
CA LEU A 15 -43.82 -5.02 -8.39
C LEU A 15 -43.61 -6.27 -7.52
N ILE A 16 -43.21 -7.37 -8.15
CA ILE A 16 -42.75 -8.60 -7.50
C ILE A 16 -41.24 -8.46 -7.33
N PHE A 17 -40.74 -8.43 -6.09
CA PHE A 17 -39.32 -8.60 -5.80
C PHE A 17 -38.98 -10.10 -5.82
N SER A 18 -38.08 -10.50 -6.72
CA SER A 18 -37.43 -11.82 -6.70
C SER A 18 -36.13 -11.71 -5.90
N THR A 19 -36.08 -12.37 -4.75
CA THR A 19 -34.87 -12.57 -3.95
C THR A 19 -34.07 -13.73 -4.53
N GLY A 20 -33.07 -13.41 -5.35
CA GLY A 20 -31.98 -14.30 -5.70
C GLY A 20 -30.67 -13.70 -5.19
N VAL A 21 -30.38 -13.89 -3.90
CA VAL A 21 -29.04 -13.64 -3.35
C VAL A 21 -28.17 -14.79 -3.80
N LEU A 22 -27.47 -14.60 -4.92
CA LEU A 22 -26.37 -15.47 -5.34
C LEU A 22 -25.15 -15.04 -4.53
N ILE A 23 -24.71 -15.93 -3.63
CA ILE A 23 -23.49 -15.75 -2.85
C ILE A 23 -22.30 -15.77 -3.83
N LEU A 24 -21.70 -14.60 -4.03
CA LEU A 24 -20.51 -14.38 -4.84
C LEU A 24 -19.29 -14.86 -4.05
N SER A 25 -18.91 -16.13 -4.19
CA SER A 25 -17.69 -16.68 -3.60
C SER A 25 -16.62 -16.81 -4.68
N GLY A 26 -15.64 -15.90 -4.66
CA GLY A 26 -14.42 -15.98 -5.45
C GLY A 26 -13.84 -14.60 -5.72
N PHE A 27 -12.81 -14.23 -4.95
CA PHE A 27 -11.86 -13.13 -5.20
C PHE A 27 -12.20 -11.67 -4.88
N CYS A 28 -13.43 -11.29 -4.51
CA CYS A 28 -13.68 -9.90 -4.10
C CYS A 28 -14.39 -9.80 -2.73
N ASN A 29 -13.64 -10.04 -1.65
CA ASN A 29 -14.02 -9.53 -0.33
C ASN A 29 -13.61 -8.07 -0.28
N ASN A 30 -14.44 -7.16 -0.81
CA ASN A 30 -14.24 -5.74 -0.52
C ASN A 30 -14.35 -5.58 1.00
N VAL A 31 -13.24 -5.18 1.61
CA VAL A 31 -13.19 -4.80 3.02
C VAL A 31 -14.05 -3.54 3.18
N TRP A 32 -14.66 -3.34 4.34
CA TRP A 32 -15.49 -2.15 4.58
C TRP A 32 -14.69 -0.85 4.29
N GLY A 33 -15.32 0.10 3.61
CA GLY A 33 -14.69 1.38 3.22
C GLY A 33 -13.77 1.32 1.99
N GLN A 34 -13.43 0.13 1.49
CA GLN A 34 -12.62 -0.04 0.28
C GLN A 34 -13.45 0.26 -0.98
N THR A 35 -12.90 1.08 -1.88
CA THR A 35 -13.50 1.43 -3.17
C THR A 35 -12.73 0.78 -4.31
N THR A 36 -13.44 0.17 -5.26
CA THR A 36 -12.84 -0.24 -6.54
C THR A 36 -12.48 0.99 -7.36
N VAL A 37 -11.19 1.17 -7.60
CA VAL A 37 -10.62 2.28 -8.37
C VAL A 37 -10.68 1.98 -9.87
N ALA A 38 -10.38 0.76 -10.27
CA ALA A 38 -10.53 0.29 -11.64
C ALA A 38 -10.71 -1.23 -11.64
N THR A 39 -11.50 -1.77 -12.56
CA THR A 39 -11.61 -3.23 -12.74
C THR A 39 -11.69 -3.60 -14.21
N TRP A 40 -11.08 -4.73 -14.56
CA TRP A 40 -11.32 -5.47 -15.79
C TRP A 40 -11.68 -6.90 -15.39
N ASN A 41 -12.98 -7.21 -15.42
CA ASN A 41 -13.54 -8.53 -15.13
C ASN A 41 -14.13 -9.20 -16.37
N PHE A 42 -13.97 -8.56 -17.53
CA PHE A 42 -14.21 -9.13 -18.83
C PHE A 42 -15.59 -9.79 -19.00
N PRO A 43 -16.70 -9.06 -18.76
CA PRO A 43 -18.05 -9.61 -18.73
C PRO A 43 -18.52 -10.02 -20.14
N ASN A 44 -19.16 -11.18 -20.27
CA ASN A 44 -19.44 -11.87 -21.54
C ASN A 44 -20.09 -11.03 -22.69
N ASP A 45 -19.57 -11.30 -23.89
CA ASP A 45 -19.93 -10.99 -25.30
C ASP A 45 -20.92 -9.85 -25.69
N PRO A 46 -20.46 -8.78 -26.39
CA PRO A 46 -19.06 -8.47 -26.68
C PRO A 46 -18.44 -7.72 -25.51
N ASP A 47 -17.38 -8.33 -25.02
CA ASP A 47 -16.47 -7.70 -24.10
C ASP A 47 -15.36 -6.96 -24.87
N ASN A 48 -14.61 -6.09 -24.19
CA ASN A 48 -13.61 -5.25 -24.83
C ASN A 48 -12.47 -4.85 -23.88
N ALA A 49 -11.61 -3.94 -24.36
CA ALA A 49 -10.44 -3.52 -23.61
C ALA A 49 -10.75 -2.50 -22.50
N ILE A 50 -11.92 -1.87 -22.50
CA ILE A 50 -12.28 -0.73 -21.64
C ILE A 50 -12.51 -1.23 -20.21
N CYS A 51 -12.15 -0.40 -19.24
CA CYS A 51 -12.38 -0.63 -17.81
C CYS A 51 -13.88 -0.88 -17.54
N ASP A 52 -14.18 -2.01 -16.91
CA ASP A 52 -15.55 -2.48 -16.65
C ASP A 52 -16.21 -1.75 -15.48
N GLY A 53 -15.41 -1.18 -14.58
CA GLY A 53 -15.93 -0.48 -13.41
C GLY A 53 -14.87 0.24 -12.59
N GLY A 54 -15.32 0.89 -11.53
CA GLY A 54 -14.52 1.69 -10.63
C GLY A 54 -14.84 3.18 -10.76
N ILE A 55 -13.84 4.04 -10.52
CA ILE A 55 -14.07 5.49 -10.46
C ILE A 55 -14.25 6.08 -11.86
N ALA A 56 -15.03 7.17 -11.96
CA ALA A 56 -15.34 7.82 -13.23
C ALA A 56 -14.10 8.24 -14.04
N ALA A 57 -13.01 8.62 -13.35
CA ALA A 57 -11.74 8.98 -14.00
C ALA A 57 -11.08 7.82 -14.76
N ASN A 58 -11.45 6.57 -14.46
CA ASN A 58 -10.93 5.37 -15.09
C ASN A 58 -11.85 4.73 -16.14
N ALA A 59 -13.08 5.24 -16.32
CA ALA A 59 -14.10 4.61 -17.15
C ALA A 59 -13.71 4.44 -18.63
N ALA A 60 -12.76 5.24 -19.13
CA ALA A 60 -12.27 5.16 -20.52
C ALA A 60 -10.87 4.52 -20.64
N LYS A 61 -10.29 4.04 -19.54
CA LYS A 61 -8.96 3.40 -19.56
C LYS A 61 -9.07 2.02 -20.16
N THR A 62 -8.01 1.56 -20.82
CA THR A 62 -8.00 0.27 -21.51
C THR A 62 -6.85 -0.61 -21.05
N ILE A 63 -7.07 -1.92 -21.04
CA ILE A 63 -5.98 -2.90 -21.03
C ILE A 63 -5.36 -3.02 -22.42
N THR A 64 -4.04 -3.15 -22.47
CA THR A 64 -3.27 -3.33 -23.70
C THR A 64 -2.14 -4.34 -23.49
N THR A 65 -1.52 -4.77 -24.58
CA THR A 65 -0.27 -5.51 -24.58
C THR A 65 0.83 -4.70 -25.25
N VAL A 66 2.08 -4.95 -24.84
CA VAL A 66 3.28 -4.33 -25.43
C VAL A 66 4.31 -5.40 -25.75
N GLY A 67 5.22 -5.11 -26.68
CA GLY A 67 6.36 -5.97 -27.00
C GLY A 67 6.16 -6.90 -28.20
N GLY A 68 5.12 -6.68 -29.02
CA GLY A 68 4.87 -7.44 -30.25
C GLY A 68 4.11 -8.75 -30.03
N THR A 69 3.16 -8.78 -29.09
CA THR A 69 2.14 -9.83 -29.02
C THR A 69 1.13 -9.67 -30.18
N SER A 70 0.22 -10.63 -30.33
CA SER A 70 -0.97 -10.44 -31.16
C SER A 70 -1.88 -9.33 -30.62
N ALA A 71 -2.87 -8.94 -31.43
CA ALA A 71 -4.05 -8.23 -30.93
C ALA A 71 -4.74 -9.06 -29.82
N ILE A 72 -5.38 -8.37 -28.88
CA ILE A 72 -6.09 -8.99 -27.76
C ILE A 72 -7.43 -9.55 -28.26
N ASP A 73 -7.69 -10.79 -27.91
CA ASP A 73 -8.95 -11.49 -28.09
C ASP A 73 -9.68 -11.57 -26.74
N PHE A 74 -10.91 -11.06 -26.67
CA PHE A 74 -11.77 -11.03 -25.48
C PHE A 74 -12.87 -12.10 -25.49
N ALA A 75 -12.84 -13.04 -26.45
CA ALA A 75 -13.84 -14.11 -26.56
C ALA A 75 -13.42 -15.41 -25.86
N GLN A 76 -12.25 -15.43 -25.21
CA GLN A 76 -11.74 -16.62 -24.54
C GLN A 76 -12.27 -16.75 -23.12
N SER A 77 -12.60 -17.98 -22.70
CA SER A 77 -13.06 -18.22 -21.33
C SER A 77 -11.99 -17.88 -20.29
N GLY A 78 -12.40 -17.04 -19.34
CA GLY A 78 -11.73 -16.66 -18.11
C GLY A 78 -12.00 -17.63 -16.96
N ALA A 79 -11.84 -17.14 -15.73
CA ALA A 79 -12.10 -17.89 -14.49
C ALA A 79 -13.61 -18.10 -14.28
N THR A 80 -14.39 -17.03 -14.46
CA THR A 80 -15.85 -17.04 -14.31
C THR A 80 -16.58 -16.42 -15.51
N THR A 81 -15.91 -15.53 -16.24
CA THR A 81 -16.40 -14.77 -17.40
C THR A 81 -15.48 -15.01 -18.61
N ASN A 82 -15.34 -14.02 -19.50
CA ASN A 82 -14.29 -14.02 -20.52
C ASN A 82 -12.96 -13.53 -19.93
N CYS A 83 -11.93 -13.41 -20.76
CA CYS A 83 -10.63 -12.88 -20.33
C CYS A 83 -9.93 -12.21 -21.51
N ALA A 84 -8.95 -11.36 -21.21
CA ALA A 84 -8.03 -10.85 -22.22
C ALA A 84 -7.01 -11.94 -22.59
N ASN A 85 -6.99 -12.34 -23.86
CA ASN A 85 -6.09 -13.35 -24.40
C ASN A 85 -5.21 -12.75 -25.51
N ALA A 86 -3.89 -12.95 -25.42
CA ALA A 86 -2.97 -12.61 -26.50
C ALA A 86 -2.02 -13.77 -26.77
N THR A 87 -1.65 -13.96 -28.05
CA THR A 87 -0.63 -14.93 -28.49
C THR A 87 0.70 -14.23 -28.81
N SER A 88 1.68 -14.99 -29.30
CA SER A 88 3.02 -14.49 -29.65
C SER A 88 3.78 -13.95 -28.45
N TRP A 89 3.85 -14.73 -27.38
CA TRP A 89 4.64 -14.42 -26.18
C TRP A 89 6.08 -14.95 -26.23
N ASP A 90 6.46 -15.69 -27.27
CA ASP A 90 7.82 -16.20 -27.47
C ASP A 90 8.86 -15.08 -27.48
N SER A 91 10.06 -15.36 -26.99
CA SER A 91 11.15 -14.38 -26.87
C SER A 91 10.75 -13.09 -26.13
N GLY A 92 9.75 -13.16 -25.26
CA GLY A 92 9.13 -12.02 -24.58
C GLY A 92 9.75 -11.64 -23.24
N SER A 93 10.70 -12.42 -22.73
CA SER A 93 11.35 -12.17 -21.44
C SER A 93 11.90 -10.75 -21.34
N GLY A 94 11.36 -9.94 -20.42
CA GLY A 94 11.75 -8.55 -20.19
C GLY A 94 11.21 -7.54 -21.20
N THR A 95 10.43 -7.96 -22.20
CA THR A 95 9.99 -7.09 -23.30
C THR A 95 8.47 -7.13 -23.56
N LYS A 96 7.80 -8.26 -23.28
CA LYS A 96 6.36 -8.45 -23.49
C LYS A 96 5.59 -8.37 -22.18
N TYR A 97 4.48 -7.62 -22.16
CA TYR A 97 3.69 -7.40 -20.95
C TYR A 97 2.25 -6.95 -21.23
N TRP A 98 1.37 -7.25 -20.28
CA TRP A 98 0.07 -6.58 -20.14
C TRP A 98 0.24 -5.21 -19.50
N TYR A 99 -0.58 -4.23 -19.87
CA TYR A 99 -0.44 -2.84 -19.42
C TYR A 99 -1.78 -2.15 -19.21
N ILE A 100 -1.88 -1.43 -18.08
CA ILE A 100 -2.94 -0.46 -17.78
C ILE A 100 -2.34 0.87 -17.31
N ASN A 101 -3.07 1.97 -17.51
CA ASN A 101 -2.72 3.29 -16.99
C ASN A 101 -3.96 3.92 -16.36
N ILE A 102 -3.98 4.03 -15.04
CA ILE A 102 -5.14 4.44 -14.24
C ILE A 102 -4.88 5.71 -13.44
N VAL A 103 -5.95 6.30 -12.95
CA VAL A 103 -5.97 7.43 -12.01
C VAL A 103 -6.29 6.88 -10.62
N THR A 104 -5.52 7.29 -9.62
CA THR A 104 -5.72 6.98 -8.19
C THR A 104 -5.88 8.25 -7.35
N THR A 105 -6.15 9.40 -7.98
CA THR A 105 -6.28 10.70 -7.32
C THR A 105 -7.34 10.66 -6.23
N GLY A 106 -6.96 11.05 -5.01
CA GLY A 106 -7.84 10.99 -3.83
C GLY A 106 -8.00 9.59 -3.24
N TYR A 107 -7.29 8.57 -3.72
CA TYR A 107 -7.32 7.22 -3.15
C TYR A 107 -5.94 6.82 -2.62
N TYR A 108 -5.93 6.10 -1.50
CA TYR A 108 -4.75 5.64 -0.80
C TYR A 108 -4.79 4.13 -0.58
N ASN A 109 -3.63 3.53 -0.33
CA ASN A 109 -3.46 2.09 -0.08
C ASN A 109 -3.96 1.25 -1.24
N ILE A 110 -3.46 1.60 -2.40
CA ILE A 110 -3.86 0.93 -3.62
C ILE A 110 -3.45 -0.55 -3.52
N THR A 111 -4.41 -1.45 -3.71
CA THR A 111 -4.16 -2.89 -3.80
C THR A 111 -4.52 -3.40 -5.18
N VAL A 112 -3.78 -4.39 -5.68
CA VAL A 112 -4.02 -5.00 -6.99
C VAL A 112 -4.25 -6.50 -6.84
N SER A 113 -5.29 -6.99 -7.51
CA SER A 113 -5.56 -8.40 -7.76
C SER A 113 -5.56 -8.66 -9.27
N SER A 114 -5.22 -9.88 -9.67
CA SER A 114 -5.28 -10.34 -11.06
C SER A 114 -5.11 -11.86 -11.11
N ALA A 115 -5.69 -12.52 -12.10
CA ALA A 115 -5.49 -13.94 -12.37
C ALA A 115 -4.91 -14.14 -13.77
N GLN A 116 -3.89 -15.00 -13.91
CA GLN A 116 -3.29 -15.33 -15.19
C GLN A 116 -3.30 -16.83 -15.45
N ARG A 117 -3.50 -17.19 -16.72
CA ARG A 117 -3.52 -18.57 -17.21
C ARG A 117 -2.70 -18.74 -18.48
N GLY A 118 -2.04 -19.89 -18.59
CA GLY A 118 -1.39 -20.38 -19.80
C GLY A 118 -1.60 -21.88 -19.94
N ARG A 119 -1.40 -22.46 -21.13
CA ARG A 119 -1.49 -23.91 -21.30
C ARG A 119 -0.52 -24.42 -22.36
N ASP A 120 0.08 -25.56 -22.06
CA ASP A 120 1.04 -26.19 -22.94
C ASP A 120 0.47 -27.32 -23.81
N GLN A 121 -0.77 -27.79 -23.58
CA GLN A 121 -1.46 -28.80 -24.43
C GLN A 121 -0.63 -30.09 -24.67
N GLY A 122 0.29 -30.43 -23.76
CA GLY A 122 1.22 -31.57 -23.93
C GLY A 122 2.53 -31.23 -24.67
N GLY A 123 2.79 -29.95 -24.94
CA GLY A 123 4.02 -29.42 -25.54
C GLY A 123 4.68 -28.34 -24.69
N THR A 124 5.27 -27.31 -25.34
CA THR A 124 5.94 -26.17 -24.70
C THR A 124 5.46 -24.89 -25.40
N ARG A 125 4.51 -24.17 -24.80
CA ARG A 125 3.78 -23.12 -25.52
C ARG A 125 3.66 -21.83 -24.75
N SER A 126 2.98 -21.83 -23.62
CA SER A 126 2.56 -20.62 -22.92
C SER A 126 3.59 -20.18 -21.88
N PRO A 127 3.86 -18.87 -21.73
CA PRO A 127 4.82 -18.36 -20.75
C PRO A 127 4.39 -18.67 -19.32
N ARG A 128 5.36 -19.05 -18.48
CA ARG A 128 5.13 -19.39 -17.08
C ARG A 128 5.35 -18.21 -16.14
N ASP A 129 6.42 -17.45 -16.33
CA ASP A 129 6.93 -16.56 -15.28
C ASP A 129 6.62 -15.09 -15.62
N PHE A 130 5.94 -14.41 -14.71
CA PHE A 130 5.57 -12.99 -14.80
C PHE A 130 5.85 -12.26 -13.49
N ARG A 131 5.81 -10.92 -13.53
CA ARG A 131 5.66 -10.11 -12.31
C ARG A 131 4.91 -8.79 -12.54
N LEU A 132 4.35 -8.25 -11.48
CA LEU A 132 3.77 -6.91 -11.44
C LEU A 132 4.86 -5.85 -11.22
N GLU A 133 4.83 -4.81 -12.04
CA GLU A 133 5.65 -3.60 -11.89
C GLU A 133 4.78 -2.36 -12.03
N TYR A 134 5.18 -1.27 -11.39
CA TYR A 134 4.51 0.02 -11.45
C TYR A 134 5.45 1.11 -12.00
N ASN A 135 4.87 2.18 -12.55
CA ASN A 135 5.61 3.37 -12.95
C ASN A 135 4.76 4.63 -12.68
N ILE A 136 5.41 5.64 -12.10
CA ILE A 136 4.84 6.94 -11.72
C ILE A 136 5.58 8.11 -12.39
N GLY A 137 6.27 7.85 -13.49
CA GLY A 137 7.03 8.83 -14.28
C GLY A 137 8.57 8.70 -14.19
N GLY A 138 9.08 7.78 -13.35
CA GLY A 138 10.52 7.59 -13.10
C GLY A 138 11.12 6.30 -13.68
N GLY A 139 10.32 5.50 -14.39
CA GLY A 139 10.70 4.16 -14.85
C GLY A 139 9.96 3.06 -14.08
N TRP A 140 10.15 1.82 -14.54
CA TRP A 140 9.44 0.66 -13.99
C TRP A 140 10.10 0.12 -12.73
N ILE A 141 9.29 -0.05 -11.67
CA ILE A 141 9.73 -0.53 -10.36
C ILE A 141 8.95 -1.81 -10.03
N VAL A 142 9.65 -2.82 -9.53
CA VAL A 142 9.03 -4.10 -9.11
C VAL A 142 8.14 -3.90 -7.89
N VAL A 143 6.92 -4.45 -7.93
CA VAL A 143 6.03 -4.52 -6.77
C VAL A 143 6.45 -5.68 -5.87
N PRO A 144 6.78 -5.44 -4.59
CA PRO A 144 7.06 -6.52 -3.63
C PRO A 144 5.89 -7.50 -3.53
N GLY A 145 6.17 -8.81 -3.58
CA GLY A 145 5.13 -9.85 -3.59
C GLY A 145 4.38 -9.99 -4.93
N GLY A 146 4.75 -9.24 -5.96
CA GLY A 146 4.11 -9.25 -7.28
C GLY A 146 4.60 -10.32 -8.26
N SER A 147 5.38 -11.31 -7.82
CA SER A 147 5.83 -12.42 -8.68
C SER A 147 4.67 -13.38 -8.98
N ILE A 148 4.55 -13.83 -10.24
CA ILE A 148 3.45 -14.68 -10.69
C ILE A 148 4.00 -15.89 -11.44
N THR A 149 3.58 -17.08 -11.02
CA THR A 149 3.87 -18.34 -11.71
C THR A 149 2.58 -18.89 -12.29
N VAL A 150 2.48 -18.89 -13.62
CA VAL A 150 1.28 -19.24 -14.37
C VAL A 150 1.17 -20.75 -14.56
N ALA A 151 -0.04 -21.28 -14.41
CA ALA A 151 -0.39 -22.67 -14.71
C ALA A 151 -1.61 -22.75 -15.65
N ASN A 152 -2.13 -23.95 -15.87
CA ASN A 152 -3.33 -24.19 -16.69
C ASN A 152 -4.63 -24.02 -15.90
N ASP A 153 -4.69 -22.97 -15.09
CA ASP A 153 -5.83 -22.56 -14.29
C ASP A 153 -5.70 -21.07 -13.95
N PHE A 154 -6.79 -20.47 -13.45
CA PHE A 154 -6.82 -19.10 -12.95
C PHE A 154 -6.66 -19.03 -11.42
N THR A 155 -6.13 -20.09 -10.80
CA THR A 155 -6.00 -20.20 -9.33
C THR A 155 -4.54 -20.20 -8.85
N THR A 156 -3.59 -20.51 -9.73
CA THR A 156 -2.15 -20.58 -9.43
C THR A 156 -1.45 -19.27 -9.77
N GLY A 157 -1.72 -18.72 -10.96
CA GLY A 157 -1.12 -17.48 -11.46
C GLY A 157 -1.82 -16.22 -10.93
N VAL A 158 -2.07 -16.14 -9.62
CA VAL A 158 -2.91 -15.10 -9.01
C VAL A 158 -2.12 -14.13 -8.15
N LEU A 159 -2.50 -12.85 -8.23
CA LEU A 159 -2.25 -11.85 -7.21
C LEU A 159 -3.56 -11.59 -6.47
N SER A 160 -3.51 -11.52 -5.14
CA SER A 160 -4.69 -11.25 -4.31
C SER A 160 -4.38 -10.11 -3.35
N ASN A 161 -5.01 -8.96 -3.61
CA ASN A 161 -4.93 -7.74 -2.82
C ASN A 161 -3.49 -7.34 -2.47
N ILE A 162 -2.57 -7.46 -3.44
CA ILE A 162 -1.17 -7.07 -3.22
C ILE A 162 -1.12 -5.56 -3.06
N ALA A 163 -0.64 -5.11 -1.91
CA ALA A 163 -0.45 -3.69 -1.62
C ALA A 163 0.62 -3.10 -2.53
N LEU A 164 0.28 -2.01 -3.21
CA LEU A 164 1.26 -1.19 -3.92
C LEU A 164 1.99 -0.27 -2.93
N PRO A 165 3.23 0.16 -3.25
CA PRO A 165 3.91 1.16 -2.46
C PRO A 165 3.11 2.47 -2.40
N SER A 166 3.17 3.21 -1.28
CA SER A 166 2.43 4.48 -1.09
C SER A 166 2.75 5.55 -2.13
N ALA A 167 3.86 5.41 -2.85
CA ALA A 167 4.16 6.24 -4.01
C ALA A 167 3.11 6.11 -5.14
N CYS A 168 2.27 5.07 -5.13
CA CYS A 168 1.18 4.84 -6.08
C CYS A 168 -0.14 5.52 -5.67
N ASP A 169 -0.22 6.04 -4.45
CA ASP A 169 -1.39 6.71 -3.92
C ASP A 169 -1.55 8.11 -4.52
N ASN A 170 -2.80 8.58 -4.62
CA ASN A 170 -3.14 9.93 -5.04
C ASN A 170 -2.45 10.39 -6.34
N ARG A 171 -2.48 9.55 -7.39
CA ARG A 171 -1.83 9.85 -8.67
C ARG A 171 -2.83 10.20 -9.76
N ALA A 172 -2.48 11.20 -10.56
CA ALA A 172 -3.16 11.49 -11.83
C ALA A 172 -2.85 10.45 -12.92
N ALA A 173 -1.74 9.71 -12.75
CA ALA A 173 -1.36 8.58 -13.60
C ALA A 173 -0.54 7.57 -12.79
N LEU A 174 -1.04 6.33 -12.74
CA LEU A 174 -0.36 5.15 -12.23
C LEU A 174 -0.36 4.11 -13.35
N GLN A 175 0.84 3.77 -13.83
CA GLN A 175 1.03 2.75 -14.85
C GLN A 175 1.34 1.42 -14.17
N LEU A 176 0.64 0.35 -14.56
CA LEU A 176 0.89 -1.01 -14.06
C LEU A 176 1.16 -1.93 -15.25
N ARG A 177 2.11 -2.85 -15.09
CA ARG A 177 2.38 -3.90 -16.06
C ARG A 177 2.60 -5.26 -15.45
N TRP A 178 2.14 -6.30 -16.14
CA TRP A 178 2.44 -7.70 -15.85
C TRP A 178 3.45 -8.17 -16.88
N ILE A 179 4.72 -8.11 -16.52
CA ILE A 179 5.83 -8.37 -17.43
C ILE A 179 6.29 -9.81 -17.38
N MET A 180 6.47 -10.42 -18.55
CA MET A 180 7.05 -11.75 -18.70
C MET A 180 8.52 -11.70 -18.27
N THR A 181 8.92 -12.55 -17.33
CA THR A 181 10.26 -12.53 -16.72
C THR A 181 11.16 -13.69 -17.17
N SER A 182 10.60 -14.66 -17.89
CA SER A 182 11.38 -15.77 -18.47
C SER A 182 10.76 -16.26 -19.77
N ASN A 183 11.57 -16.85 -20.66
CA ASN A 183 11.11 -17.58 -21.85
C ASN A 183 10.77 -19.06 -21.54
N THR A 184 10.54 -19.39 -20.27
CA THR A 184 10.19 -20.75 -19.87
C THR A 184 8.68 -20.96 -20.00
N SER A 185 8.29 -22.07 -20.63
CA SER A 185 6.89 -22.43 -20.78
C SER A 185 6.32 -23.06 -19.50
N VAL A 186 5.00 -23.14 -19.38
CA VAL A 186 4.31 -23.78 -18.24
C VAL A 186 4.81 -25.22 -18.00
N GLY A 187 5.06 -25.96 -19.08
CA GLY A 187 5.63 -27.32 -19.10
C GLY A 187 7.15 -27.38 -18.98
N GLY A 188 7.84 -26.27 -18.76
CA GLY A 188 9.28 -26.22 -18.48
C GLY A 188 10.21 -26.14 -19.69
N GLY A 189 9.68 -26.05 -20.91
CA GLY A 189 10.49 -25.84 -22.12
C GLY A 189 10.59 -24.37 -22.54
N THR A 190 10.83 -24.13 -23.82
CA THR A 190 10.83 -22.76 -24.38
C THR A 190 9.44 -22.36 -24.85
N VAL A 191 9.02 -21.13 -24.58
CA VAL A 191 7.75 -20.56 -25.09
C VAL A 191 7.79 -20.52 -26.61
N SER A 192 6.79 -21.13 -27.26
CA SER A 192 6.68 -21.13 -28.73
C SER A 192 5.83 -19.95 -29.24
N ALA A 193 5.90 -19.65 -30.53
CA ALA A 193 5.22 -18.48 -31.13
C ALA A 193 3.68 -18.53 -31.04
N SER A 194 3.10 -19.72 -30.90
CA SER A 194 1.66 -19.91 -30.61
C SER A 194 1.35 -19.84 -29.11
N GLY A 195 2.37 -19.56 -28.30
CA GLY A 195 2.30 -19.23 -26.88
C GLY A 195 1.32 -18.13 -26.59
N TYR A 196 0.43 -18.38 -25.63
CA TYR A 196 -0.57 -17.42 -25.22
C TYR A 196 -0.52 -17.23 -23.71
N ASN A 197 -0.86 -16.04 -23.27
CA ASN A 197 -1.19 -15.77 -21.88
C ASN A 197 -2.61 -15.19 -21.85
N ARG A 198 -3.34 -15.51 -20.79
CA ARG A 198 -4.64 -14.93 -20.47
C ARG A 198 -4.52 -14.21 -19.16
N ILE A 199 -5.10 -13.02 -19.07
CA ILE A 199 -5.25 -12.28 -17.83
C ILE A 199 -6.74 -11.98 -17.61
N ASP A 200 -7.15 -12.09 -16.36
CA ASP A 200 -8.52 -11.98 -15.90
C ASP A 200 -8.56 -11.36 -14.49
N ASP A 201 -9.75 -10.95 -14.04
CA ASP A 201 -10.04 -10.44 -12.69
C ASP A 201 -9.03 -9.38 -12.21
N ILE A 202 -8.69 -8.41 -13.08
CA ILE A 202 -7.82 -7.30 -12.69
C ILE A 202 -8.66 -6.35 -11.86
N VAL A 203 -8.39 -6.29 -10.56
CA VAL A 203 -9.08 -5.40 -9.63
C VAL A 203 -8.07 -4.50 -8.96
N VAL A 204 -8.24 -3.20 -9.12
CA VAL A 204 -7.49 -2.18 -8.38
C VAL A 204 -8.43 -1.54 -7.39
N ASN A 205 -8.13 -1.67 -6.11
CA ASN A 205 -8.89 -1.10 -5.02
C ASN A 205 -8.07 -0.04 -4.29
N GLY A 206 -8.74 0.86 -3.59
CA GLY A 206 -8.13 1.87 -2.72
C GLY A 206 -9.15 2.45 -1.76
N TYR A 207 -8.70 3.23 -0.80
CA TYR A 207 -9.55 3.90 0.18
C TYR A 207 -9.59 5.38 -0.11
N LEU A 208 -10.78 5.99 -0.07
CA LEU A 208 -10.86 7.44 0.04
C LEU A 208 -10.28 7.84 1.40
N PRO A 209 -9.65 9.02 1.53
CA PRO A 209 -9.44 9.59 2.85
C PRO A 209 -10.82 9.70 3.52
N GLY A 210 -10.95 8.99 4.64
CA GLY A 210 -12.22 8.78 5.29
C GLY A 210 -12.96 10.06 5.65
N THR A 211 -14.28 10.07 5.44
CA THR A 211 -15.14 11.03 6.14
C THR A 211 -15.50 10.43 7.48
N TYR A 212 -14.82 10.88 8.53
CA TYR A 212 -15.10 10.42 9.89
C TYR A 212 -16.52 10.82 10.30
N CYS A 213 -17.18 9.93 11.04
CA CYS A 213 -18.47 10.24 11.63
C CYS A 213 -18.39 11.48 12.54
N THR A 214 -19.49 12.24 12.56
CA THR A 214 -19.64 13.39 13.47
C THR A 214 -19.56 12.93 14.92
N SER A 215 -18.78 13.64 15.73
CA SER A 215 -18.66 13.38 17.17
C SER A 215 -18.36 14.71 17.88
N TYR A 216 -19.07 14.99 18.97
CA TYR A 216 -18.87 16.23 19.75
C TYR A 216 -19.56 16.16 21.12
N GLY A 217 -18.98 16.83 22.12
CA GLY A 217 -19.66 17.16 23.36
C GLY A 217 -20.43 18.48 23.31
N ASN A 218 -20.92 18.96 24.45
CA ASN A 218 -21.53 20.29 24.59
C ASN A 218 -20.65 21.21 25.46
N THR A 219 -20.92 22.52 25.42
CA THR A 219 -20.19 23.55 26.18
C THR A 219 -20.93 24.02 27.44
N THR A 220 -21.95 23.29 27.89
CA THR A 220 -22.72 23.65 29.09
C THR A 220 -21.88 23.44 30.37
N TYR A 221 -20.97 22.48 30.33
CA TYR A 221 -20.10 22.07 31.43
C TYR A 221 -18.64 22.05 31.00
N GLN A 222 -17.72 22.04 31.94
CA GLN A 222 -16.28 22.17 31.69
C GLN A 222 -15.55 20.83 31.57
N THR A 223 -16.27 19.70 31.58
CA THR A 223 -15.69 18.37 31.30
C THR A 223 -14.94 18.38 29.97
N SER A 224 -13.63 18.15 29.99
CA SER A 224 -12.77 18.34 28.81
C SER A 224 -11.46 17.56 28.87
N ILE A 225 -10.81 17.51 27.71
CA ILE A 225 -9.41 17.10 27.57
C ILE A 225 -8.57 18.38 27.76
N THR A 226 -7.53 18.30 28.57
CA THR A 226 -6.63 19.46 28.85
C THR A 226 -5.23 19.27 28.28
N TYR A 227 -4.88 18.03 27.93
CA TYR A 227 -3.60 17.69 27.35
C TYR A 227 -3.68 16.41 26.53
N VAL A 228 -3.04 16.40 25.37
CA VAL A 228 -2.75 15.21 24.58
C VAL A 228 -1.29 15.21 24.16
N ASN A 229 -0.59 14.11 24.47
CA ASN A 229 0.74 13.83 23.97
C ASN A 229 0.82 12.44 23.36
N PHE A 230 1.29 12.40 22.12
CA PHE A 230 1.53 11.17 21.37
C PHE A 230 2.72 11.37 20.45
N ASN A 231 3.86 10.78 20.83
CA ASN A 231 5.15 11.04 20.19
C ASN A 231 5.44 12.56 20.14
N THR A 232 5.56 13.18 18.96
CA THR A 232 5.84 14.63 18.84
C THR A 232 4.62 15.54 18.96
N ILE A 233 3.38 15.00 18.97
CA ILE A 233 2.21 15.80 19.35
C ILE A 233 2.32 16.12 20.84
N SER A 234 2.18 17.39 21.21
CA SER A 234 2.09 17.85 22.60
C SER A 234 1.17 19.06 22.63
N ASN A 235 -0.12 18.79 22.80
CA ASN A 235 -1.18 19.80 22.75
C ASN A 235 -1.71 20.04 24.16
N VAL A 236 -1.41 21.21 24.72
CA VAL A 236 -2.10 21.71 25.92
C VAL A 236 -3.30 22.51 25.45
N SER A 237 -4.50 22.04 25.79
CA SER A 237 -5.76 22.61 25.33
C SER A 237 -6.66 23.02 26.51
N ALA A 238 -7.64 23.85 26.18
CA ALA A 238 -8.83 24.04 26.99
C ALA A 238 -10.02 23.51 26.17
N LYS A 239 -11.26 23.84 26.57
CA LYS A 239 -12.49 23.45 25.87
C LYS A 239 -13.06 24.60 25.03
N PRO A 240 -12.50 24.94 23.85
CA PRO A 240 -13.05 26.01 23.02
C PRO A 240 -14.43 25.65 22.46
N SER A 241 -14.71 24.36 22.29
CA SER A 241 -16.01 23.85 21.87
C SER A 241 -16.20 22.39 22.34
N GLY A 242 -17.30 21.75 21.98
CA GLY A 242 -17.48 20.31 22.21
C GLY A 242 -16.68 19.40 21.27
N TYR A 243 -16.17 19.95 20.16
CA TYR A 243 -15.27 19.29 19.22
C TYR A 243 -14.14 20.24 18.81
N SER A 244 -12.90 19.78 18.96
CA SER A 244 -11.72 20.57 18.63
C SER A 244 -10.90 19.85 17.55
N ASP A 245 -10.76 20.49 16.39
CA ASP A 245 -9.97 19.97 15.27
C ASP A 245 -8.51 20.41 15.40
N TYR A 246 -7.62 19.48 15.77
CA TYR A 246 -6.18 19.69 15.85
C TYR A 246 -5.42 18.90 14.78
N THR A 247 -6.06 18.62 13.65
CA THR A 247 -5.50 17.71 12.63
C THR A 247 -4.34 18.30 11.84
N SER A 248 -4.13 19.61 11.96
CA SER A 248 -2.89 20.28 11.54
C SER A 248 -1.66 19.87 12.36
N GLN A 249 -1.86 19.32 13.56
CA GLN A 249 -0.80 18.72 14.36
C GLN A 249 -0.56 17.28 13.89
N VAL A 250 0.63 17.07 13.34
CA VAL A 250 1.03 15.79 12.75
C VAL A 250 2.22 15.22 13.52
N THR A 251 2.17 13.92 13.82
CA THR A 251 3.32 13.17 14.34
C THR A 251 3.61 11.99 13.43
N THR A 252 4.88 11.63 13.29
CA THR A 252 5.29 10.45 12.52
C THR A 252 5.44 9.24 13.43
N VAL A 253 4.81 8.11 13.08
CA VAL A 253 4.90 6.85 13.80
C VAL A 253 5.32 5.72 12.87
N TYR A 254 5.99 4.70 13.41
CA TYR A 254 6.51 3.58 12.62
C TYR A 254 5.75 2.28 12.90
N LYS A 255 5.41 1.54 11.84
CA LYS A 255 4.76 0.22 11.95
C LYS A 255 5.57 -0.71 12.86
N GLY A 256 4.87 -1.41 13.75
CA GLY A 256 5.47 -2.31 14.74
C GLY A 256 6.15 -1.62 15.93
N SER A 257 6.27 -0.29 15.94
CA SER A 257 6.77 0.46 17.09
C SER A 257 5.63 0.80 18.06
N SER A 258 5.97 1.00 19.33
CA SER A 258 5.02 1.39 20.37
C SER A 258 5.28 2.82 20.84
N TYR A 259 4.21 3.57 21.11
CA TYR A 259 4.22 4.95 21.56
C TYR A 259 3.25 5.12 22.72
N ASN A 260 3.63 5.90 23.72
CA ASN A 260 2.72 6.22 24.82
C ASN A 260 1.77 7.35 24.43
N LEU A 261 0.46 7.11 24.56
CA LEU A 261 -0.57 8.14 24.56
C LEU A 261 -0.78 8.62 26.00
N ASN A 262 -0.40 9.86 26.26
CA ASN A 262 -0.57 10.52 27.54
C ASN A 262 -1.60 11.64 27.39
N ILE A 263 -2.67 11.57 28.17
CA ILE A 263 -3.70 12.62 28.22
C ILE A 263 -3.92 13.13 29.65
N SER A 264 -4.47 14.34 29.76
CA SER A 264 -5.02 14.88 31.00
C SER A 264 -6.44 15.40 30.77
N LEU A 265 -7.23 15.38 31.84
CA LEU A 265 -8.65 15.74 31.85
C LEU A 265 -8.94 16.83 32.88
N ASN A 266 -9.98 17.62 32.61
CA ASN A 266 -10.72 18.39 33.59
C ASN A 266 -12.06 17.69 33.87
N THR A 267 -12.31 17.33 35.13
CA THR A 267 -13.52 16.63 35.56
C THR A 267 -14.63 17.54 36.06
N ASP A 268 -14.46 18.85 35.95
CA ASP A 268 -15.45 19.86 36.37
C ASP A 268 -15.91 19.72 37.84
N GLY A 269 -14.96 19.38 38.72
CA GLY A 269 -15.22 19.09 40.13
C GLY A 269 -15.28 17.60 40.43
N ASN A 270 -16.02 17.22 41.48
CA ASN A 270 -16.04 15.85 42.02
C ASN A 270 -16.94 14.90 41.19
N TYR A 271 -16.65 14.81 39.91
CA TYR A 271 -17.32 13.95 38.95
C TYR A 271 -16.35 12.96 38.34
N ARG A 272 -16.88 11.82 37.88
CA ARG A 272 -16.10 10.81 37.17
C ARG A 272 -16.22 11.03 35.68
N VAL A 273 -15.08 11.16 35.02
CA VAL A 273 -14.96 11.33 33.56
C VAL A 273 -14.16 10.18 33.00
N TYR A 274 -14.67 9.58 31.94
CA TYR A 274 -14.07 8.46 31.23
C TYR A 274 -13.45 8.95 29.93
N ALA A 275 -12.33 8.37 29.53
CA ALA A 275 -11.64 8.74 28.30
C ALA A 275 -11.42 7.54 27.37
N MET A 276 -11.55 7.80 26.08
CA MET A 276 -11.31 6.86 24.99
C MET A 276 -10.42 7.51 23.94
N ALA A 277 -9.65 6.69 23.23
CA ALA A 277 -9.04 7.08 21.96
C ALA A 277 -9.36 6.08 20.86
N TRP A 278 -9.32 6.54 19.62
CA TRP A 278 -9.41 5.71 18.42
C TRP A 278 -8.35 6.12 17.40
N ILE A 279 -7.83 5.14 16.66
CA ILE A 279 -6.89 5.38 15.57
C ILE A 279 -7.30 4.52 14.39
N ASP A 280 -7.57 5.18 13.26
CA ASP A 280 -7.97 4.57 11.99
C ASP A 280 -6.72 3.96 11.32
N TRP A 281 -6.37 2.74 11.69
CA TRP A 281 -5.13 2.11 11.24
C TRP A 281 -5.19 1.64 9.81
N ASP A 282 -6.36 1.37 9.25
CA ASP A 282 -6.52 0.93 7.86
C ASP A 282 -6.83 2.08 6.88
N GLY A 283 -7.15 3.27 7.40
CA GLY A 283 -7.39 4.49 6.65
C GLY A 283 -8.79 4.55 6.02
N ASN A 284 -9.74 3.77 6.52
CA ASN A 284 -11.06 3.59 5.91
C ASN A 284 -12.10 4.66 6.36
N GLY A 285 -11.76 5.52 7.33
CA GLY A 285 -12.67 6.54 7.88
C GLY A 285 -13.63 6.07 8.97
N SER A 286 -13.51 4.82 9.40
CA SER A 286 -14.19 4.20 10.52
C SER A 286 -13.22 4.06 11.71
N PHE A 287 -13.79 3.88 12.89
CA PHE A 287 -13.07 3.59 14.13
C PHE A 287 -13.65 2.33 14.82
N ASN A 288 -14.57 1.64 14.14
CA ASN A 288 -15.28 0.48 14.68
C ASN A 288 -14.53 -0.82 14.40
N ASP A 289 -13.39 -0.72 13.72
CA ASP A 289 -12.59 -1.86 13.31
C ASP A 289 -11.80 -2.42 14.51
N ALA A 290 -11.52 -3.73 14.45
CA ALA A 290 -10.87 -4.42 15.54
C ALA A 290 -9.44 -3.89 15.73
N GLY A 291 -9.10 -3.47 16.95
CA GLY A 291 -7.77 -2.94 17.29
C GLY A 291 -7.63 -1.43 17.11
N GLU A 292 -8.72 -0.72 16.79
CA GLU A 292 -8.71 0.74 16.59
C GLU A 292 -9.25 1.55 17.77
N SER A 293 -9.68 0.89 18.85
CA SER A 293 -10.23 1.55 20.04
C SER A 293 -9.38 1.29 21.28
N TYR A 294 -9.21 2.32 22.11
CA TYR A 294 -8.30 2.33 23.25
C TYR A 294 -8.98 2.95 24.47
N ASP A 295 -9.15 2.16 25.54
CA ASP A 295 -9.64 2.63 26.83
C ASP A 295 -8.52 3.34 27.60
N LEU A 296 -8.70 4.62 27.90
CA LEU A 296 -7.75 5.44 28.67
C LEU A 296 -8.11 5.53 30.15
N GLY A 297 -9.18 4.86 30.57
CA GLY A 297 -9.66 4.78 31.94
C GLY A 297 -10.52 5.98 32.34
N SER A 298 -10.49 6.31 33.63
CA SER A 298 -11.24 7.44 34.18
C SER A 298 -10.45 8.27 35.18
N ALA A 299 -10.86 9.53 35.36
CA ALA A 299 -10.38 10.43 36.41
C ALA A 299 -11.55 10.92 37.26
N VAL A 300 -11.27 11.33 38.51
CA VAL A 300 -12.25 11.91 39.44
C VAL A 300 -11.63 13.10 40.16
N ASN A 301 -12.39 14.18 40.30
CA ASN A 301 -12.03 15.35 41.11
C ASN A 301 -10.66 15.97 40.77
N THR A 302 -10.39 16.15 39.47
CA THR A 302 -9.17 16.80 38.99
C THR A 302 -9.50 17.88 37.96
N ALA A 303 -8.86 19.04 38.07
CA ALA A 303 -8.99 20.12 37.08
C ALA A 303 -8.01 19.96 35.90
N ASN A 304 -6.96 19.15 36.08
CA ASN A 304 -5.95 18.84 35.08
C ASN A 304 -5.14 17.63 35.55
N GLY A 305 -5.58 16.42 35.24
CA GLY A 305 -4.84 15.22 35.63
C GLY A 305 -5.14 14.00 34.76
N PRO A 306 -4.25 13.00 34.78
CA PRO A 306 -4.39 11.83 33.92
C PRO A 306 -5.55 10.92 34.38
N PRO A 307 -6.27 10.27 33.45
CA PRO A 307 -7.13 9.15 33.77
C PRO A 307 -6.30 7.90 34.12
N SER A 308 -6.96 6.91 34.73
CA SER A 308 -6.33 5.76 35.36
C SER A 308 -5.45 4.86 34.47
N LEU A 309 -5.58 4.94 33.14
CA LEU A 309 -4.76 4.18 32.19
C LEU A 309 -3.85 5.07 31.33
N SER A 310 -3.70 6.36 31.67
CA SER A 310 -2.77 7.28 31.02
C SER A 310 -1.46 7.35 31.82
N PRO A 311 -0.27 7.12 31.20
CA PRO A 311 -0.07 6.85 29.77
C PRO A 311 -0.44 5.42 29.36
N LEU A 312 -1.03 5.27 28.17
CA LEU A 312 -1.31 3.98 27.54
C LEU A 312 -0.30 3.72 26.41
N SER A 313 0.36 2.56 26.42
CA SER A 313 1.24 2.16 25.31
C SER A 313 0.41 1.66 24.12
N ILE A 314 0.55 2.32 22.97
CA ILE A 314 -0.12 1.99 21.71
C ILE A 314 0.91 1.47 20.73
N THR A 315 0.74 0.23 20.28
CA THR A 315 1.56 -0.38 19.22
C THR A 315 0.92 -0.12 17.87
N VAL A 316 1.69 0.47 16.94
CA VAL A 316 1.25 0.64 15.54
C VAL A 316 1.17 -0.74 14.88
N PRO A 317 0.01 -1.18 14.37
CA PRO A 317 -0.12 -2.48 13.71
C PRO A 317 0.84 -2.64 12.53
N ALA A 318 1.35 -3.86 12.32
CA ALA A 318 2.22 -4.14 11.17
C ALA A 318 1.49 -3.94 9.82
N GLY A 319 0.18 -4.19 9.81
CA GLY A 319 -0.69 -3.97 8.66
C GLY A 319 -1.25 -2.55 8.55
N ALA A 320 -0.85 -1.63 9.43
CA ALA A 320 -1.35 -0.26 9.38
C ALA A 320 -1.03 0.39 8.03
N VAL A 321 -1.92 1.26 7.62
CA VAL A 321 -1.88 2.11 6.45
C VAL A 321 -0.61 2.97 6.45
N THR A 322 0.03 3.20 5.29
CA THR A 322 1.14 4.17 5.22
C THR A 322 0.58 5.54 4.84
N GLY A 323 1.11 6.60 5.44
CA GLY A 323 0.65 7.98 5.21
C GLY A 323 -0.21 8.50 6.35
N ASN A 324 -0.99 9.55 6.06
CA ASN A 324 -1.77 10.24 7.08
C ASN A 324 -3.06 9.48 7.42
N THR A 325 -3.32 9.32 8.72
CA THR A 325 -4.59 8.85 9.27
C THR A 325 -5.01 9.65 10.51
N ARG A 326 -6.23 9.45 10.99
CA ARG A 326 -6.81 10.15 12.15
C ARG A 326 -6.59 9.39 13.44
N MET A 327 -6.24 10.15 14.48
CA MET A 327 -6.43 9.77 15.87
C MET A 327 -7.51 10.66 16.47
N ARG A 328 -8.48 10.06 17.17
CA ARG A 328 -9.55 10.74 17.91
C ARG A 328 -9.39 10.47 19.40
N VAL A 329 -9.53 11.49 20.24
CA VAL A 329 -9.55 11.36 21.71
C VAL A 329 -10.85 11.96 22.21
N SER A 330 -11.51 11.33 23.18
CA SER A 330 -12.76 11.79 23.76
C SER A 330 -12.73 11.67 25.28
N ALA A 331 -13.34 12.63 25.97
CA ALA A 331 -13.59 12.60 27.40
C ALA A 331 -15.08 12.85 27.67
N LYS A 332 -15.73 11.98 28.45
CA LYS A 332 -17.17 12.02 28.70
C LYS A 332 -17.51 11.79 30.17
N TYR A 333 -18.45 12.58 30.68
CA TYR A 333 -18.99 12.42 32.03
C TYR A 333 -19.73 11.09 32.19
N ASN A 334 -19.43 10.38 33.30
CA ASN A 334 -20.16 9.25 33.85
C ASN A 334 -20.33 8.00 32.96
N SER A 335 -19.73 7.96 31.77
CA SER A 335 -19.67 6.78 30.90
C SER A 335 -18.65 6.96 29.78
N TYR A 336 -18.26 5.86 29.13
CA TYR A 336 -17.48 5.92 27.90
C TYR A 336 -18.32 6.48 26.73
N SER A 337 -17.69 7.24 25.85
CA SER A 337 -18.28 7.68 24.58
C SER A 337 -18.03 6.67 23.48
N THR A 338 -18.91 6.59 22.48
CA THR A 338 -18.56 5.95 21.19
C THR A 338 -17.76 6.92 20.31
N SER A 339 -17.11 6.41 19.27
CA SER A 339 -16.33 7.22 18.33
C SER A 339 -17.17 8.24 17.55
N CYS A 340 -18.49 8.03 17.48
CA CYS A 340 -19.46 8.81 16.70
C CYS A 340 -20.58 9.44 17.56
N GLU A 341 -20.35 9.63 18.86
CA GLU A 341 -21.36 10.16 19.77
C GLU A 341 -21.45 11.68 19.72
N THR A 342 -22.65 12.25 19.86
CA THR A 342 -22.87 13.70 19.77
C THR A 342 -23.66 14.25 20.95
N GLY A 343 -23.36 15.48 21.37
CA GLY A 343 -24.13 16.27 22.34
C GLY A 343 -23.93 15.91 23.81
N PHE A 344 -22.95 15.05 24.15
CA PHE A 344 -22.70 14.62 25.52
C PHE A 344 -21.96 15.67 26.36
N ASP A 345 -22.00 15.54 27.68
CA ASP A 345 -21.14 16.35 28.58
C ASP A 345 -19.69 15.85 28.49
N GLY A 346 -18.88 16.60 27.75
CA GLY A 346 -17.51 16.21 27.42
C GLY A 346 -16.93 16.97 26.23
N GLU A 347 -15.86 16.44 25.67
CA GLU A 347 -15.14 16.98 24.52
C GLU A 347 -14.58 15.86 23.64
N VAL A 348 -14.43 16.16 22.35
CA VAL A 348 -13.73 15.32 21.36
C VAL A 348 -12.62 16.14 20.72
N GLU A 349 -11.43 15.56 20.57
CA GLU A 349 -10.29 16.15 19.87
C GLU A 349 -9.76 15.21 18.77
N ASP A 350 -9.45 15.76 17.60
CA ASP A 350 -8.92 15.00 16.46
C ASP A 350 -7.49 15.45 16.09
N TYR A 351 -6.62 14.49 15.77
CA TYR A 351 -5.19 14.69 15.42
C TYR A 351 -4.80 13.84 14.21
N THR A 352 -3.65 14.14 13.58
CA THR A 352 -3.16 13.37 12.43
C THR A 352 -1.89 12.58 12.76
N LEU A 353 -1.88 11.29 12.40
CA LEU A 353 -0.70 10.43 12.45
C LEU A 353 -0.19 10.18 11.04
N ASN A 354 1.10 10.42 10.78
CA ASN A 354 1.78 10.01 9.56
C ASN A 354 2.50 8.68 9.81
N ILE A 355 1.95 7.59 9.30
CA ILE A 355 2.48 6.24 9.52
C ILE A 355 3.50 5.90 8.44
N LEU A 356 4.69 5.48 8.86
CA LEU A 356 5.78 5.04 7.98
C LEU A 356 6.21 3.61 8.29
N SER A 357 6.84 2.94 7.33
CA SER A 357 7.56 1.70 7.60
C SER A 357 8.85 1.99 8.38
N PRO A 358 9.25 1.14 9.35
CA PRO A 358 10.51 1.31 10.06
C PRO A 358 11.69 1.24 9.09
N ALA A 359 12.79 1.92 9.45
CA ALA A 359 14.03 1.77 8.71
C ALA A 359 14.61 0.38 8.93
N LEU A 360 14.94 -0.33 7.85
CA LEU A 360 15.58 -1.64 7.90
C LEU A 360 17.04 -1.51 7.48
N ILE A 361 17.95 -2.00 8.32
CA ILE A 361 19.38 -2.00 8.02
C ILE A 361 19.80 -3.42 7.70
N PHE A 362 20.50 -3.60 6.58
CA PHE A 362 21.07 -4.87 6.16
C PHE A 362 22.57 -4.73 5.96
N TYR A 363 23.31 -5.73 6.41
CA TYR A 363 24.75 -5.75 6.47
C TYR A 363 25.31 -6.80 5.50
N SER A 364 26.24 -6.37 4.66
CA SER A 364 26.93 -7.21 3.67
C SER A 364 27.54 -8.47 4.26
N GLN A 365 27.60 -9.57 3.49
CA GLN A 365 28.20 -10.85 3.88
C GLN A 365 29.39 -11.20 2.98
N ASN A 366 30.18 -10.18 2.60
CA ASN A 366 31.40 -10.28 1.77
C ASN A 366 31.27 -11.13 0.50
N THR A 367 30.11 -11.06 -0.14
CA THR A 367 29.74 -11.77 -1.37
C THR A 367 29.17 -10.76 -2.39
N ASP A 368 28.68 -11.21 -3.54
CA ASP A 368 28.20 -10.31 -4.59
C ASP A 368 26.96 -9.51 -4.12
N PRO A 369 26.99 -8.16 -4.15
CA PRO A 369 25.91 -7.32 -3.61
C PRO A 369 24.57 -7.50 -4.32
N THR A 370 24.55 -8.12 -5.50
CA THR A 370 23.32 -8.41 -6.25
C THR A 370 22.45 -9.50 -5.64
N GLN A 371 23.01 -10.34 -4.74
CA GLN A 371 22.28 -11.43 -4.13
C GLN A 371 21.62 -10.97 -2.82
N LEU A 372 20.33 -11.25 -2.63
CA LEU A 372 19.64 -10.91 -1.38
C LEU A 372 20.29 -11.60 -0.16
N SER A 373 20.81 -12.81 -0.33
CA SER A 373 21.55 -13.56 0.70
C SER A 373 22.88 -12.93 1.11
N SER A 374 23.39 -11.98 0.33
CA SER A 374 24.59 -11.20 0.68
C SER A 374 24.32 -10.13 1.72
N TRP A 375 23.08 -10.04 2.22
CA TRP A 375 22.62 -9.00 3.13
C TRP A 375 21.83 -9.61 4.27
N ASN A 376 22.19 -9.23 5.50
CA ASN A 376 21.60 -9.76 6.73
C ASN A 376 21.21 -8.62 7.67
N SER A 377 20.06 -8.71 8.34
CA SER A 377 19.61 -7.67 9.28
C SER A 377 20.41 -7.63 10.58
N ILE A 378 21.22 -8.66 10.84
CA ILE A 378 22.18 -8.69 11.94
C ILE A 378 23.61 -8.51 11.39
N ARG A 379 24.37 -7.63 12.05
CA ARG A 379 25.78 -7.36 11.74
C ARG A 379 26.60 -8.65 11.87
N ALA A 380 27.59 -8.85 10.99
CA ALA A 380 28.40 -10.08 10.89
C ALA A 380 27.64 -11.41 10.60
N GLY A 381 26.32 -11.36 10.36
CA GLY A 381 25.54 -12.47 9.84
C GLY A 381 24.38 -12.92 10.74
N GLY A 382 23.39 -13.58 10.12
CA GLY A 382 22.15 -14.03 10.77
C GLY A 382 20.99 -13.05 10.60
N GLY A 383 19.86 -13.34 11.25
CA GLY A 383 18.63 -12.57 11.08
C GLY A 383 17.95 -12.86 9.74
N SER A 384 17.38 -11.83 9.14
CA SER A 384 16.63 -11.87 7.89
C SER A 384 17.38 -11.17 6.75
N SER A 385 17.22 -11.68 5.54
CA SER A 385 17.65 -11.01 4.32
C SER A 385 16.62 -9.98 3.85
N PRO A 386 17.03 -8.95 3.09
CA PRO A 386 16.10 -8.06 2.41
C PRO A 386 15.19 -8.85 1.48
N ALA A 387 13.91 -8.47 1.42
CA ALA A 387 12.98 -9.07 0.46
C ALA A 387 13.24 -8.64 -0.99
N ASN A 388 13.84 -7.46 -1.17
CA ASN A 388 14.23 -6.85 -2.45
C ASN A 388 15.14 -5.63 -2.18
N PHE A 389 15.65 -5.01 -3.25
CA PHE A 389 16.45 -3.76 -3.21
C PHE A 389 15.63 -2.52 -3.58
N THR A 390 14.30 -2.61 -3.63
CA THR A 390 13.42 -1.55 -4.14
C THR A 390 12.49 -0.95 -3.08
N ALA A 391 12.46 -1.54 -1.88
CA ALA A 391 11.64 -1.07 -0.77
C ALA A 391 12.20 0.22 -0.15
N ASN A 392 11.30 1.04 0.37
CA ASN A 392 11.63 2.31 1.01
C ASN A 392 12.28 2.09 2.38
N ASN A 393 12.98 3.11 2.88
CA ASN A 393 13.60 3.14 4.21
C ASN A 393 14.58 1.97 4.47
N GLN A 394 15.27 1.46 3.44
CA GLN A 394 16.29 0.43 3.62
C GLN A 394 17.70 1.02 3.64
N THR A 395 18.60 0.47 4.44
CA THR A 395 20.03 0.82 4.43
C THR A 395 20.85 -0.44 4.19
N PHE A 396 21.61 -0.46 3.10
CA PHE A 396 22.54 -1.51 2.75
C PHE A 396 23.95 -1.08 3.14
N VAL A 397 24.51 -1.70 4.17
CA VAL A 397 25.81 -1.38 4.75
C VAL A 397 26.86 -2.39 4.30
N ILE A 398 27.82 -1.93 3.51
CA ILE A 398 29.06 -2.66 3.24
C ILE A 398 29.95 -2.44 4.46
N GLN A 399 30.12 -3.50 5.23
CA GLN A 399 30.70 -3.44 6.56
C GLN A 399 32.21 -3.27 6.48
N ALA A 400 32.82 -2.67 7.51
CA ALA A 400 34.27 -2.59 7.63
C ALA A 400 34.93 -3.96 7.36
N SER A 401 36.07 -3.96 6.66
CA SER A 401 36.82 -5.13 6.16
C SER A 401 36.17 -5.95 5.04
N HIS A 402 34.90 -5.70 4.70
CA HIS A 402 34.29 -6.36 3.54
C HIS A 402 34.70 -5.68 2.24
N SER A 403 34.89 -6.50 1.21
CA SER A 403 35.18 -6.08 -0.15
C SER A 403 34.20 -6.76 -1.10
N MET A 404 33.15 -6.04 -1.45
CA MET A 404 32.08 -6.55 -2.32
C MET A 404 32.40 -6.22 -3.78
N THR A 405 32.12 -7.17 -4.67
CA THR A 405 32.26 -6.97 -6.12
C THR A 405 30.93 -7.28 -6.79
N ALA A 406 30.33 -6.28 -7.43
CA ALA A 406 29.13 -6.47 -8.25
C ALA A 406 29.54 -7.07 -9.59
N SER A 407 29.31 -8.37 -9.77
CA SER A 407 29.64 -9.10 -11.01
C SER A 407 28.49 -9.08 -12.03
N SER A 408 27.30 -8.67 -11.60
CA SER A 408 26.14 -8.41 -12.45
C SER A 408 25.47 -7.09 -12.08
N ALA A 409 24.53 -6.62 -12.91
CA ALA A 409 23.92 -5.33 -12.71
C ALA A 409 23.14 -5.29 -11.38
N TRP A 410 23.44 -4.30 -10.54
CA TRP A 410 22.81 -4.11 -9.24
C TRP A 410 22.03 -2.79 -9.23
N SER A 411 20.71 -2.88 -9.04
CA SER A 411 19.85 -1.71 -8.94
C SER A 411 19.26 -1.62 -7.54
N VAL A 412 19.46 -0.48 -6.89
CA VAL A 412 18.82 -0.16 -5.61
C VAL A 412 17.94 1.06 -5.78
N SER A 413 16.71 0.97 -5.29
CA SER A 413 15.73 2.04 -5.36
C SER A 413 14.91 2.09 -4.07
N GLY A 414 13.93 3.00 -4.04
CA GLY A 414 13.11 3.27 -2.86
C GLY A 414 13.41 4.66 -2.31
N THR A 415 12.40 5.27 -1.70
CA THR A 415 12.56 6.56 -1.03
C THR A 415 13.26 6.35 0.32
N SER A 416 14.15 7.28 0.67
CA SER A 416 14.94 7.23 1.91
C SER A 416 15.76 5.95 2.05
N THR A 417 16.08 5.29 0.94
CA THR A 417 16.95 4.12 0.89
C THR A 417 18.41 4.56 0.73
N LYS A 418 19.33 3.83 1.35
CA LYS A 418 20.75 4.18 1.41
C LYS A 418 21.64 2.99 1.09
N VAL A 419 22.70 3.22 0.31
CA VAL A 419 23.84 2.31 0.19
C VAL A 419 25.04 3.00 0.85
N GLN A 420 25.63 2.33 1.83
CA GLN A 420 26.72 2.87 2.65
C GLN A 420 27.95 1.97 2.58
N ILE A 421 29.11 2.57 2.32
CA ILE A 421 30.41 1.92 2.42
C ILE A 421 31.07 2.41 3.71
N GLU A 422 31.20 1.54 4.70
CA GLU A 422 31.88 1.89 5.96
C GLU A 422 33.39 2.10 5.76
N SER A 423 34.04 2.67 6.77
CA SER A 423 35.50 2.79 6.82
C SER A 423 36.18 1.43 6.61
N ALA A 424 37.26 1.41 5.80
CA ALA A 424 38.00 0.19 5.44
C ALA A 424 37.16 -0.90 4.74
N ALA A 425 36.00 -0.54 4.18
CA ALA A 425 35.21 -1.39 3.31
C ALA A 425 35.40 -0.96 1.84
N SER A 426 35.11 -1.87 0.91
CA SER A 426 35.12 -1.54 -0.51
C SER A 426 33.93 -2.11 -1.30
N LEU A 427 33.52 -1.36 -2.32
CA LEU A 427 32.59 -1.78 -3.36
C LEU A 427 33.24 -1.62 -4.72
N THR A 428 33.35 -2.71 -5.46
CA THR A 428 33.86 -2.72 -6.83
C THR A 428 32.72 -2.97 -7.81
N ALA A 429 32.53 -2.07 -8.77
CA ALA A 429 31.61 -2.22 -9.87
C ALA A 429 32.29 -2.88 -11.07
N ASN A 430 32.13 -4.21 -11.21
CA ASN A 430 32.48 -4.95 -12.43
C ASN A 430 31.30 -5.07 -13.41
N ALA A 431 30.11 -4.69 -12.97
CA ALA A 431 28.91 -4.49 -13.77
C ALA A 431 28.17 -3.22 -13.30
N ALA A 432 27.08 -2.86 -14.01
CA ALA A 432 26.36 -1.61 -13.76
C ALA A 432 25.74 -1.56 -12.35
N ILE A 433 26.09 -0.57 -11.54
CA ILE A 433 25.42 -0.22 -10.27
C ILE A 433 24.58 1.03 -10.51
N THR A 434 23.28 0.91 -10.26
CA THR A 434 22.29 1.97 -10.48
C THR A 434 21.56 2.26 -9.18
N LEU A 435 21.62 3.52 -8.74
CA LEU A 435 20.88 4.00 -7.59
C LEU A 435 19.82 5.00 -8.07
N SER A 436 18.56 4.88 -7.63
CA SER A 436 17.53 5.84 -8.04
C SER A 436 17.78 7.22 -7.44
N ALA A 437 17.26 8.28 -8.06
CA ALA A 437 17.42 9.65 -7.58
C ALA A 437 16.90 9.90 -6.15
N SER A 438 16.04 9.01 -5.65
CA SER A 438 15.47 9.03 -4.30
C SER A 438 16.35 8.35 -3.23
N THR A 439 17.52 7.83 -3.61
CA THR A 439 18.43 7.11 -2.70
C THR A 439 19.61 7.97 -2.26
N THR A 440 20.28 7.53 -1.20
CA THR A 440 21.56 8.10 -0.76
C THR A 440 22.70 7.12 -1.01
N PHE A 441 23.78 7.59 -1.63
CA PHE A 441 25.06 6.88 -1.66
C PHE A 441 26.03 7.54 -0.67
N GLN A 442 26.52 6.75 0.28
CA GLN A 442 27.39 7.24 1.34
C GLN A 442 28.70 6.45 1.36
N ILE A 443 29.83 7.15 1.41
CA ILE A 443 31.14 6.55 1.70
C ILE A 443 31.68 7.22 2.96
N ASP A 444 31.94 6.42 3.98
CA ASP A 444 32.53 6.88 5.23
C ASP A 444 34.05 7.05 5.10
N ASN A 445 34.70 7.59 6.12
CA ASN A 445 36.13 7.93 6.08
C ASN A 445 36.97 6.66 5.81
N GLY A 446 37.74 6.66 4.72
CA GLY A 446 38.57 5.51 4.32
C GLY A 446 37.80 4.35 3.66
N GLY A 447 36.50 4.52 3.39
CA GLY A 447 35.76 3.62 2.51
C GLY A 447 36.11 3.87 1.04
N VAL A 448 35.99 2.84 0.21
CA VAL A 448 36.41 2.90 -1.20
C VAL A 448 35.34 2.39 -2.15
N TYR A 449 35.06 3.17 -3.18
CA TYR A 449 34.30 2.75 -4.36
C TYR A 449 35.22 2.69 -5.57
N TYR A 450 35.24 1.53 -6.25
CA TYR A 450 35.98 1.32 -7.49
C TYR A 450 35.01 1.11 -8.66
N GLN A 451 35.20 1.86 -9.74
CA GLN A 451 34.49 1.71 -11.00
C GLN A 451 35.45 1.23 -12.09
N ASN A 452 35.10 0.15 -12.77
CA ASN A 452 35.82 -0.23 -13.98
C ASN A 452 35.42 0.72 -15.14
N HIS A 453 36.42 1.31 -15.81
CA HIS A 453 36.30 2.46 -16.75
C HIS A 453 35.38 2.26 -17.97
N ASN A 454 34.85 1.06 -18.19
CA ASN A 454 34.01 0.71 -19.35
C ASN A 454 32.54 0.44 -18.99
N ILE A 455 32.08 0.88 -17.81
CA ILE A 455 30.73 0.58 -17.31
C ILE A 455 29.94 1.87 -17.11
N ASN A 456 28.77 1.94 -17.74
CA ASN A 456 27.80 3.01 -17.50
C ASN A 456 27.11 2.78 -16.14
N ASN A 457 27.60 3.46 -15.09
CA ASN A 457 26.98 3.46 -13.76
C ASN A 457 26.13 4.71 -13.55
N ASN A 458 25.01 4.51 -12.84
CA ASN A 458 24.14 5.57 -12.34
C ASN A 458 24.13 5.54 -10.81
N ILE A 459 25.28 5.28 -10.19
CA ILE A 459 25.41 5.17 -8.73
C ILE A 459 25.27 6.55 -8.05
N PHE A 460 25.63 7.63 -8.76
CA PHE A 460 25.61 8.99 -8.20
C PHE A 460 24.33 9.78 -8.52
N SER A 461 23.27 9.12 -8.99
CA SER A 461 22.04 9.79 -9.42
C SER A 461 21.18 10.33 -8.26
N GLY A 462 21.44 9.91 -7.03
CA GLY A 462 20.74 10.37 -5.82
C GLY A 462 21.54 11.39 -5.00
N THR A 463 21.32 11.40 -3.68
CA THR A 463 22.11 12.21 -2.76
C THR A 463 23.44 11.51 -2.47
N ASN A 464 24.56 12.22 -2.60
CA ASN A 464 25.89 11.65 -2.40
C ASN A 464 26.59 12.30 -1.22
N THR A 465 27.12 11.49 -0.30
CA THR A 465 27.84 11.97 0.88
C THR A 465 29.19 11.24 1.00
N PHE A 466 30.29 11.99 0.91
CA PHE A 466 31.64 11.45 1.02
C PHE A 466 32.36 12.11 2.19
N ALA A 467 32.78 11.31 3.17
CA ALA A 467 33.59 11.80 4.28
C ALA A 467 35.03 12.09 3.82
N ALA A 468 35.79 12.80 4.66
CA ALA A 468 37.23 12.96 4.43
C ALA A 468 37.89 11.57 4.29
N GLY A 469 38.83 11.40 3.37
CA GLY A 469 39.53 10.12 3.16
C GLY A 469 38.74 9.06 2.36
N SER A 470 37.49 9.33 1.97
CA SER A 470 36.77 8.47 1.03
C SER A 470 37.43 8.48 -0.35
N THR A 471 37.44 7.34 -1.03
CA THR A 471 38.02 7.20 -2.37
C THR A 471 36.95 6.75 -3.37
N VAL A 472 36.86 7.46 -4.49
CA VAL A 472 36.07 7.11 -5.68
C VAL A 472 37.06 7.02 -6.83
N ASN A 473 37.32 5.80 -7.32
CA ASN A 473 38.32 5.51 -8.35
C ASN A 473 37.69 4.90 -9.59
#